data_AF-A0A8R7U1V9-F1
#
_entry.id   AF-A0A8R7U1V9-F1
#
_cell.length_a   1.000
_cell.length_b   1.000
_cell.length_c   1.000
_cell.angle_alpha   90.00
_cell.angle_beta   90.00
_cell.angle_gamma   90.00
#
_symmetry.space_group_name_H-M   'P 1'
#
loop_
_entity.id
_entity.type
_entity.pdbx_description
1 polymer ?
#
loop_
_entity_poly.entity_id
_entity_poly.type
_entity_poly.pdbx_seq_one_letter_code
_entity_poly.pdbx_strand_id
1 'polypeptide(L)'
;MKSILQVTSQGLFPRYLGVPSYVGKAKARTFEYVKERVWKKIQGWKEKLLSKGGKEILIKAVAQAIPVYSMACFDLTKTLCEELSNMINRYWWSQVDKENKIHWASWEKMTKTKKIGGLGFRDLHAFNLAMLARQAWRLIQNPASLCVQVLSARYYSDGSVLQARPRSGISYTWRSILKGVDLLKKGIIWRVGSGSNINIWSDPWIPRGSTRRVITQRGGNVVTKVNDLIDPTTNNWDEDLVRQTFLPEDANIILQIPIHTHEDDFIAWHYDKKDEDTCGFNWPKLWSLPLPNKVLHFLWRMSTNTLPLRMKLQQRVCKLTPVVQSVFGWMRMVAIVSLSVRG
;
A
#
# COMPACT_ATOMS: atom_id res chain seq x y z
N MET A 1 -9.82 -20.13 37.14
CA MET A 1 -10.98 -19.46 36.51
C MET A 1 -11.71 -20.33 35.47
N LYS A 2 -11.02 -21.04 34.55
CA LYS A 2 -11.68 -21.94 33.58
C LYS A 2 -12.31 -23.21 34.18
N SER A 3 -11.75 -23.76 35.25
CA SER A 3 -12.30 -24.92 35.97
C SER A 3 -13.57 -24.60 36.76
N ILE A 4 -13.81 -23.33 37.08
CA ILE A 4 -14.95 -22.88 37.90
C ILE A 4 -16.21 -22.73 37.03
N LEU A 5 -16.05 -22.38 35.74
CA LEU A 5 -17.18 -22.01 34.87
C LEU A 5 -17.75 -23.16 34.02
N GLN A 6 -17.25 -24.40 34.17
CA GLN A 6 -17.72 -25.60 33.43
C GLN A 6 -17.99 -25.37 31.92
N VAL A 7 -17.16 -24.57 31.23
CA VAL A 7 -17.34 -24.33 29.79
C VAL A 7 -16.65 -25.44 29.00
N THR A 8 -17.44 -26.44 28.57
CA THR A 8 -16.96 -27.68 27.94
C THR A 8 -16.71 -27.57 26.43
N SER A 9 -17.12 -26.50 25.75
CA SER A 9 -16.68 -26.23 24.38
C SER A 9 -16.69 -24.73 24.06
N GLN A 10 -15.55 -24.17 23.62
CA GLN A 10 -15.52 -22.86 22.99
C GLN A 10 -15.95 -23.01 21.53
N GLY A 11 -17.27 -23.07 21.31
CA GLY A 11 -17.82 -22.78 19.99
C GLY A 11 -17.34 -21.39 19.55
N LEU A 12 -16.75 -21.31 18.35
CA LEU A 12 -16.41 -20.09 17.58
C LEU A 12 -16.27 -18.79 18.41
N PHE A 13 -15.02 -18.39 18.65
CA PHE A 13 -14.65 -17.14 19.34
C PHE A 13 -15.68 -16.02 19.16
N PRO A 14 -16.21 -15.43 20.25
CA PRO A 14 -17.30 -14.45 20.16
C PRO A 14 -16.87 -13.30 19.25
N ARG A 15 -17.77 -12.89 18.35
CA ARG A 15 -17.53 -11.78 17.43
C ARG A 15 -18.00 -10.49 18.06
N TYR A 16 -17.14 -9.49 18.06
CA TYR A 16 -17.48 -8.13 18.45
C TYR A 16 -17.44 -7.24 17.22
N LEU A 17 -18.54 -6.54 16.92
CA LEU A 17 -18.70 -5.72 15.71
C LEU A 17 -18.34 -6.48 14.41
N GLY A 18 -18.63 -7.78 14.37
CA GLY A 18 -18.37 -8.63 13.20
C GLY A 18 -16.93 -9.11 13.03
N VAL A 19 -16.04 -8.84 13.98
CA VAL A 19 -14.62 -9.28 13.97
C VAL A 19 -14.34 -10.21 15.16
N PRO A 20 -13.42 -11.17 15.05
CA PRO A 20 -13.07 -12.05 16.17
C PRO A 20 -12.50 -11.27 17.36
N SER A 21 -13.08 -11.47 18.54
CA SER A 21 -12.57 -10.88 19.80
C SER A 21 -11.24 -11.49 20.25
N TYR A 22 -11.00 -12.75 19.86
CA TYR A 22 -9.77 -13.48 20.15
C TYR A 22 -9.24 -14.14 18.87
N VAL A 23 -7.95 -13.97 18.63
CA VAL A 23 -7.23 -14.61 17.52
C VAL A 23 -6.27 -15.64 18.11
N GLY A 24 -6.62 -16.91 17.95
CA GLY A 24 -5.81 -18.04 18.42
C GLY A 24 -4.62 -18.36 17.49
N LYS A 25 -3.99 -19.52 17.73
CA LYS A 25 -2.87 -20.01 16.90
C LYS A 25 -3.30 -20.27 15.44
N ALA A 26 -4.53 -20.71 15.23
CA ALA A 26 -5.08 -21.03 13.91
C ALA A 26 -5.68 -19.81 13.19
N LYS A 27 -4.81 -18.87 12.77
CA LYS A 27 -5.20 -17.60 12.13
C LYS A 27 -6.07 -17.79 10.88
N ALA A 28 -5.75 -18.80 10.06
CA ALA A 28 -6.48 -19.08 8.82
C ALA A 28 -7.97 -19.36 9.08
N ARG A 29 -8.27 -20.22 10.07
CA ARG A 29 -9.66 -20.54 10.46
C ARG A 29 -10.37 -19.31 11.04
N THR A 30 -9.67 -18.49 11.81
CA THR A 30 -10.25 -17.29 12.43
C THR A 30 -10.77 -16.28 11.39
N PHE A 31 -10.11 -16.16 10.24
CA PHE A 31 -10.50 -15.21 9.18
C PHE A 31 -11.22 -15.84 7.99
N GLU A 32 -11.52 -17.14 8.05
CA GLU A 32 -12.21 -17.87 6.97
C GLU A 32 -13.59 -17.26 6.64
N TYR A 33 -14.28 -16.71 7.65
CA TYR A 33 -15.55 -16.02 7.43
C TYR A 33 -15.46 -14.85 6.43
N VAL A 34 -14.29 -14.19 6.33
CA VAL A 34 -14.10 -13.08 5.37
C VAL A 34 -14.17 -13.63 3.95
N LYS A 35 -13.51 -14.76 3.71
CA LYS A 35 -13.53 -15.49 2.45
C LYS A 35 -14.94 -15.95 2.11
N GLU A 36 -15.67 -16.54 3.05
CA GLU A 36 -17.06 -16.97 2.86
C GLU A 36 -17.99 -15.81 2.51
N ARG A 37 -17.85 -14.66 3.17
CA ARG A 37 -18.67 -13.46 2.88
C ARG A 37 -18.43 -12.93 1.48
N VAL A 38 -17.16 -12.85 1.05
CA VAL A 38 -16.80 -12.46 -0.32
C VAL A 38 -17.33 -13.49 -1.32
N TRP A 39 -17.19 -14.78 -1.02
CA TRP A 39 -17.68 -15.86 -1.88
C TRP A 39 -19.19 -15.78 -2.08
N LYS A 40 -19.97 -15.63 -1.01
CA LYS A 40 -21.43 -15.55 -1.07
C LYS A 40 -21.90 -14.39 -1.95
N LYS A 41 -21.21 -13.24 -1.89
CA LYS A 41 -21.50 -12.08 -2.76
C LYS A 41 -21.15 -12.38 -4.22
N ILE A 42 -19.98 -12.96 -4.47
CA ILE A 42 -19.56 -13.32 -5.83
C ILE A 42 -20.54 -14.31 -6.46
N GLN A 43 -20.99 -15.32 -5.72
CA GLN A 43 -21.97 -16.28 -6.21
C GLN A 43 -23.29 -15.61 -6.58
N GLY A 44 -23.85 -14.77 -5.70
CA GLY A 44 -25.07 -14.02 -6.00
C GLY A 44 -24.95 -13.01 -7.15
N TRP A 45 -23.74 -12.63 -7.57
CA TRP A 45 -23.55 -11.78 -8.75
C TRP A 45 -23.43 -12.56 -10.05
N LYS A 46 -23.04 -13.84 -10.01
CA LYS A 46 -22.88 -14.66 -11.21
C LYS A 46 -24.20 -14.91 -11.93
N GLU A 47 -25.30 -14.93 -11.18
CA GLU A 47 -26.66 -15.09 -11.72
C GLU A 47 -27.14 -13.86 -12.52
N LYS A 48 -26.48 -12.70 -12.35
CA LYS A 48 -26.83 -11.47 -13.07
C LYS A 48 -25.87 -11.26 -14.24
N LEU A 49 -26.40 -11.17 -15.47
CA LEU A 49 -25.63 -10.89 -16.69
C LEU A 49 -25.09 -9.45 -16.68
N LEU A 50 -23.99 -9.23 -15.96
CA LEU A 50 -23.41 -7.92 -15.75
C LEU A 50 -22.41 -7.54 -16.85
N SER A 51 -22.44 -6.26 -17.24
CA SER A 51 -21.40 -5.66 -18.09
C SER A 51 -20.04 -5.66 -17.37
N LYS A 52 -18.94 -5.58 -18.12
CA LYS A 52 -17.57 -5.51 -17.53
C LYS A 52 -17.39 -4.29 -16.62
N GLY A 53 -17.99 -3.15 -16.97
CA GLY A 53 -18.03 -1.98 -16.11
C GLY A 53 -18.80 -2.23 -14.81
N GLY A 54 -19.95 -2.89 -14.88
CA GLY A 54 -20.71 -3.29 -13.68
C GLY A 54 -19.93 -4.24 -12.77
N LYS A 55 -19.19 -5.20 -13.36
CA LYS A 55 -18.30 -6.09 -12.59
C LYS A 55 -17.18 -5.32 -11.88
N GLU A 56 -16.59 -4.30 -12.52
CA GLU A 56 -15.53 -3.49 -11.91
C GLU A 56 -16.07 -2.81 -10.65
N ILE A 57 -17.25 -2.17 -10.77
CA ILE A 57 -17.89 -1.44 -9.68
C ILE A 57 -18.20 -2.38 -8.51
N LEU A 58 -18.82 -3.54 -8.74
CA LEU A 58 -19.15 -4.48 -7.67
C LEU A 58 -17.91 -5.02 -6.94
N ILE A 59 -16.84 -5.32 -7.68
CA ILE A 59 -15.58 -5.77 -7.08
C ILE A 59 -15.02 -4.69 -6.16
N LYS A 60 -14.95 -3.44 -6.63
CA LYS A 60 -14.38 -2.33 -5.86
C LYS A 60 -15.24 -1.91 -4.67
N ALA A 61 -16.54 -1.77 -4.90
CA ALA A 61 -17.48 -1.25 -3.91
C ALA A 61 -17.86 -2.28 -2.84
N VAL A 62 -17.86 -3.58 -3.18
CA VAL A 62 -18.33 -4.62 -2.26
C VAL A 62 -17.23 -5.63 -1.95
N ALA A 63 -16.67 -6.34 -2.94
CA ALA A 63 -15.73 -7.43 -2.66
C ALA A 63 -14.44 -6.95 -1.95
N GLN A 64 -13.89 -5.82 -2.40
CA GLN A 64 -12.73 -5.19 -1.78
C GLN A 64 -13.07 -4.41 -0.51
N ALA A 65 -14.35 -4.05 -0.29
CA ALA A 65 -14.80 -3.32 0.88
C ALA A 65 -15.06 -4.23 2.11
N ILE A 66 -15.54 -5.46 1.88
CA ILE A 66 -15.81 -6.44 2.94
C ILE A 66 -14.61 -6.67 3.89
N PRO A 67 -13.37 -6.92 3.41
CA PRO A 67 -12.26 -7.19 4.30
C PRO A 67 -11.68 -5.94 4.97
N VAL A 68 -12.05 -4.73 4.53
CA VAL A 68 -11.44 -3.45 4.97
C VAL A 68 -11.43 -3.32 6.49
N TYR A 69 -12.56 -3.61 7.14
CA TYR A 69 -12.68 -3.45 8.58
C TYR A 69 -11.77 -4.42 9.34
N SER A 70 -11.72 -5.69 8.93
CA SER A 70 -10.83 -6.68 9.53
C SER A 70 -9.36 -6.37 9.26
N MET A 71 -9.05 -5.93 8.03
CA MET A 71 -7.69 -5.54 7.64
C MET A 71 -7.19 -4.27 8.34
N ALA A 72 -8.08 -3.40 8.83
CA ALA A 72 -7.69 -2.21 9.57
C ALA A 72 -7.20 -2.54 11.00
N CYS A 73 -7.58 -3.70 11.54
CA CYS A 73 -7.24 -4.12 12.90
C CYS A 73 -6.21 -5.27 12.91
N PHE A 74 -6.22 -6.11 11.87
CA PHE A 74 -5.49 -7.36 11.83
C PHE A 74 -4.68 -7.50 10.55
N ASP A 75 -3.50 -8.07 10.70
CA ASP A 75 -2.68 -8.57 9.60
C ASP A 75 -3.32 -9.86 9.07
N LEU A 76 -3.90 -9.79 7.88
CA LEU A 76 -4.42 -10.97 7.20
C LEU A 76 -3.25 -11.72 6.58
N THR A 77 -3.24 -13.05 6.70
CA THR A 77 -2.16 -13.84 6.12
C THR A 77 -2.08 -13.62 4.62
N LYS A 78 -0.86 -13.55 4.08
CA LYS A 78 -0.62 -13.40 2.64
C LYS A 78 -1.42 -14.42 1.81
N THR A 79 -1.52 -15.65 2.32
CA THR A 79 -2.33 -16.74 1.74
C THR A 79 -3.80 -16.37 1.59
N LEU A 80 -4.43 -15.79 2.63
CA LEU A 80 -5.84 -15.40 2.56
C LEU A 80 -6.05 -14.26 1.56
N CYS A 81 -5.14 -13.29 1.52
CA CYS A 81 -5.18 -12.19 0.56
C CYS A 81 -5.03 -12.69 -0.89
N GLU A 82 -4.17 -13.67 -1.13
CA GLU A 82 -4.00 -14.33 -2.44
C GLU A 82 -5.23 -15.14 -2.83
N GLU A 83 -5.82 -15.90 -1.91
CA GLU A 83 -7.06 -16.65 -2.14
C GLU A 83 -8.22 -15.71 -2.52
N LEU A 84 -8.40 -14.62 -1.78
CA LEU A 84 -9.41 -13.59 -2.09
C LEU A 84 -9.15 -12.96 -3.46
N SER A 85 -7.89 -12.62 -3.75
CA SER A 85 -7.50 -12.05 -5.05
C SER A 85 -7.79 -13.02 -6.19
N ASN A 86 -7.52 -14.32 -6.00
CA ASN A 86 -7.81 -15.36 -6.97
C ASN A 86 -9.31 -15.55 -7.21
N MET A 87 -10.14 -15.49 -6.16
CA MET A 87 -11.60 -15.53 -6.29
C MET A 87 -12.13 -14.33 -7.09
N ILE A 88 -11.63 -13.13 -6.80
CA ILE A 88 -12.01 -11.91 -7.53
C ILE A 88 -11.54 -11.99 -8.99
N ASN A 89 -10.31 -12.45 -9.22
CA ASN A 89 -9.74 -12.61 -10.56
C ASN A 89 -10.56 -13.60 -11.40
N ARG A 90 -10.93 -14.76 -10.83
CA ARG A 90 -11.81 -15.73 -11.49
C ARG A 90 -13.17 -15.13 -11.83
N TYR A 91 -13.79 -14.39 -10.90
CA TYR A 91 -15.07 -13.72 -11.15
C TYR A 91 -14.99 -12.63 -12.23
N TRP A 92 -13.87 -11.90 -12.29
CA TRP A 92 -13.64 -10.89 -13.32
C TRP A 92 -13.61 -11.50 -14.73
N TRP A 93 -12.91 -12.63 -14.90
CA TRP A 93 -12.76 -13.28 -16.21
C TRP A 93 -13.92 -14.21 -16.57
N SER A 94 -14.65 -14.76 -15.59
CA SER A 94 -15.83 -15.57 -15.87
C SER A 94 -17.00 -14.72 -16.40
N GLN A 95 -17.91 -15.35 -17.14
CA GLN A 95 -19.14 -14.73 -17.65
C GLN A 95 -20.37 -15.59 -17.34
N VAL A 96 -20.20 -16.91 -17.35
CA VAL A 96 -21.21 -17.94 -17.05
C VAL A 96 -20.59 -18.91 -16.03
N ASP A 97 -21.43 -19.64 -15.30
CA ASP A 97 -20.98 -20.63 -14.32
C ASP A 97 -20.14 -21.75 -14.95
N LYS A 98 -19.18 -22.26 -14.16
CA LYS A 98 -18.32 -23.43 -14.43
C LYS A 98 -17.34 -23.37 -15.60
N GLU A 99 -17.29 -22.31 -16.41
CA GLU A 99 -16.24 -22.15 -17.42
C GLU A 99 -14.98 -21.45 -16.86
N ASN A 100 -13.87 -22.19 -16.82
CA ASN A 100 -12.53 -21.62 -16.62
C ASN A 100 -12.11 -20.84 -17.88
N LYS A 101 -12.49 -19.56 -17.97
CA LYS A 101 -12.04 -18.70 -19.07
C LYS A 101 -10.57 -18.31 -18.90
N ILE A 102 -9.89 -18.21 -20.03
CA ILE A 102 -8.50 -17.77 -20.12
C ILE A 102 -8.34 -16.41 -19.43
N HIS A 103 -7.39 -16.31 -18.52
CA HIS A 103 -6.95 -15.04 -17.94
C HIS A 103 -6.08 -14.30 -18.97
N TRP A 104 -6.63 -13.21 -19.54
CA TRP A 104 -5.97 -12.46 -20.62
C TRP A 104 -4.94 -11.45 -20.11
N ALA A 105 -5.02 -11.03 -18.84
CA ALA A 105 -4.00 -10.23 -18.17
C ALA A 105 -3.67 -10.81 -16.79
N SER A 106 -2.44 -10.56 -16.34
CA SER A 106 -2.01 -10.87 -14.98
C SER A 106 -2.76 -10.00 -13.98
N TRP A 107 -2.99 -10.54 -12.77
CA TRP A 107 -3.63 -9.80 -11.70
C TRP A 107 -2.82 -8.56 -11.29
N GLU A 108 -1.49 -8.67 -11.27
CA GLU A 108 -0.56 -7.57 -10.99
C GLU A 108 -0.73 -6.40 -11.97
N LYS A 109 -0.93 -6.66 -13.26
CA LYS A 109 -1.22 -5.60 -14.23
C LYS A 109 -2.58 -4.93 -13.95
N MET A 110 -3.54 -5.70 -13.45
CA MET A 110 -4.89 -5.19 -13.16
C MET A 110 -4.94 -4.37 -11.86
N THR A 111 -4.05 -4.63 -10.89
CA THR A 111 -3.95 -3.87 -9.64
C THR A 111 -3.26 -2.52 -9.79
N LYS A 112 -2.53 -2.29 -10.89
CA LYS A 112 -1.97 -0.96 -11.21
C LYS A 112 -3.06 0.09 -11.31
N THR A 113 -2.69 1.35 -11.09
CA THR A 113 -3.61 2.48 -11.21
C THR A 113 -4.07 2.66 -12.66
N LYS A 114 -5.23 3.30 -12.84
CA LYS A 114 -5.74 3.64 -14.18
C LYS A 114 -4.78 4.56 -14.96
N LYS A 115 -3.99 5.38 -14.26
CA LYS A 115 -2.96 6.26 -14.84
C LYS A 115 -1.82 5.48 -15.52
N ILE A 116 -1.48 4.30 -15.02
CA ILE A 116 -0.40 3.44 -15.53
C ILE A 116 -0.99 2.23 -16.30
N GLY A 117 -2.26 2.33 -16.71
CA GLY A 117 -2.90 1.30 -17.55
C GLY A 117 -3.41 0.05 -16.85
N GLY A 118 -3.49 0.06 -15.52
CA GLY A 118 -4.25 -0.95 -14.79
C GLY A 118 -5.74 -0.60 -14.67
N LEU A 119 -6.49 -1.45 -13.97
CA LEU A 119 -7.91 -1.21 -13.69
C LEU A 119 -8.13 -0.54 -12.33
N GLY A 120 -7.09 -0.38 -11.52
CA GLY A 120 -7.17 0.17 -10.17
C GLY A 120 -7.84 -0.78 -9.18
N PHE A 121 -7.69 -2.09 -9.37
CA PHE A 121 -8.00 -3.03 -8.29
C PHE A 121 -6.95 -2.93 -7.18
N ARG A 122 -7.34 -3.14 -5.93
CA ARG A 122 -6.38 -3.11 -4.81
C ARG A 122 -5.67 -4.44 -4.70
N ASP A 123 -4.35 -4.41 -4.57
CA ASP A 123 -3.64 -5.52 -3.96
C ASP A 123 -4.04 -5.58 -2.47
N LEU A 124 -4.75 -6.64 -2.10
CA LEU A 124 -5.31 -6.82 -0.77
C LEU A 124 -4.23 -6.90 0.32
N HIS A 125 -3.08 -7.49 0.02
CA HIS A 125 -1.99 -7.61 1.00
C HIS A 125 -1.29 -6.26 1.21
N ALA A 126 -0.92 -5.58 0.13
CA ALA A 126 -0.33 -4.23 0.22
C ALA A 126 -1.30 -3.24 0.89
N PHE A 127 -2.60 -3.34 0.57
CA PHE A 127 -3.64 -2.49 1.17
C PHE A 127 -3.84 -2.78 2.67
N ASN A 128 -3.75 -4.04 3.10
CA ASN A 128 -3.79 -4.40 4.51
C ASN A 128 -2.61 -3.79 5.29
N LEU A 129 -1.38 -3.93 4.78
CA LEU A 129 -0.21 -3.31 5.38
C LEU A 129 -0.33 -1.77 5.43
N ALA A 130 -0.84 -1.15 4.36
CA ALA A 130 -1.07 0.30 4.33
C ALA A 130 -2.10 0.74 5.38
N MET A 131 -3.16 -0.03 5.61
CA MET A 131 -4.14 0.29 6.66
C MET A 131 -3.55 0.13 8.07
N LEU A 132 -2.73 -0.89 8.30
CA LEU A 132 -2.02 -1.06 9.57
C LEU A 132 -1.04 0.09 9.80
N ALA A 133 -0.32 0.52 8.76
CA ALA A 133 0.52 1.72 8.80
C ALA A 133 -0.30 2.98 9.10
N ARG A 134 -1.51 3.13 8.54
CA ARG A 134 -2.40 4.24 8.88
C ARG A 134 -2.80 4.24 10.36
N GLN A 135 -3.04 3.09 10.96
CA GLN A 135 -3.32 3.02 12.39
C GLN A 135 -2.10 3.38 13.22
N ALA A 136 -0.92 2.86 12.86
CA ALA A 136 0.34 3.23 13.49
C ALA A 136 0.60 4.75 13.40
N TRP A 137 0.28 5.38 12.26
CA TRP A 137 0.38 6.82 12.06
C TRP A 137 -0.52 7.60 13.02
N ARG A 138 -1.75 7.12 13.24
CA ARG A 138 -2.68 7.73 14.21
C ARG A 138 -2.15 7.67 15.65
N LEU A 139 -1.42 6.60 16.01
CA LEU A 139 -0.78 6.51 17.33
C LEU A 139 0.29 7.59 17.52
N ILE A 140 0.99 7.94 16.44
CA ILE A 140 2.05 8.97 16.45
C ILE A 140 1.45 10.38 16.52
N GLN A 141 0.42 10.65 15.70
CA GLN A 141 -0.15 12.00 15.57
C GLN A 141 -0.99 12.44 16.77
N ASN A 142 -1.67 11.50 17.44
CA ASN A 142 -2.62 11.82 18.51
C ASN A 142 -2.27 11.11 19.84
N PRO A 143 -1.15 11.47 20.49
CA PRO A 143 -0.69 10.81 21.72
C PRO A 143 -1.66 11.00 22.90
N ALA A 144 -2.45 12.07 22.92
CA ALA A 144 -3.41 12.38 23.98
C ALA A 144 -4.66 11.48 23.97
N SER A 145 -4.87 10.67 22.93
CA SER A 145 -6.02 9.77 22.90
C SER A 145 -5.90 8.66 23.94
N LEU A 146 -6.97 8.38 24.69
CA LEU A 146 -7.04 7.28 25.68
C LEU A 146 -6.57 5.93 25.10
N CYS A 147 -6.91 5.65 23.84
CA CYS A 147 -6.48 4.42 23.16
C CYS A 147 -4.94 4.38 23.05
N VAL A 148 -4.31 5.50 22.70
CA VAL A 148 -2.85 5.60 22.60
C VAL A 148 -2.21 5.47 23.97
N GLN A 149 -2.76 6.13 25.00
CA GLN A 149 -2.27 6.05 26.38
C GLN A 149 -2.33 4.63 26.95
N VAL A 150 -3.43 3.90 26.70
CA VAL A 150 -3.55 2.50 27.13
C VAL A 150 -2.59 1.61 26.36
N LEU A 151 -2.40 1.84 25.06
CA LEU A 151 -1.45 1.08 24.24
C LEU A 151 0.00 1.40 24.60
N SER A 152 0.34 2.65 24.91
CA SER A 152 1.68 3.05 25.33
C SER A 152 2.02 2.43 26.67
N ALA A 153 1.16 2.57 27.68
CA ALA A 153 1.35 1.96 28.99
C ALA A 153 1.53 0.43 28.92
N ARG A 154 0.81 -0.24 28.01
CA ARG A 154 0.87 -1.70 27.88
C ARG A 154 2.06 -2.21 27.06
N TYR A 155 2.43 -1.52 25.97
CA TYR A 155 3.35 -2.07 24.98
C TYR A 155 4.67 -1.31 24.83
N TYR A 156 4.72 -0.03 25.20
CA TYR A 156 5.90 0.82 25.04
C TYR A 156 5.95 1.96 26.08
N SER A 157 5.99 1.60 27.37
CA SER A 157 5.99 2.59 28.47
C SER A 157 7.15 3.57 28.40
N ASP A 158 8.32 3.12 27.95
CA ASP A 158 9.58 3.87 28.10
C ASP A 158 10.11 4.44 26.78
N GLY A 159 9.34 4.39 25.70
CA GLY A 159 9.83 4.76 24.37
C GLY A 159 8.77 5.23 23.40
N SER A 160 9.18 5.52 22.16
CA SER A 160 8.25 5.90 21.10
C SER A 160 7.64 4.68 20.40
N VAL A 161 6.48 4.86 19.75
CA VAL A 161 5.85 3.83 18.91
C VAL A 161 6.83 3.26 17.87
N LEU A 162 7.72 4.10 17.34
CA LEU A 162 8.73 3.71 16.37
C LEU A 162 9.77 2.75 16.95
N GLN A 163 10.07 2.82 18.24
CA GLN A 163 11.03 1.92 18.87
C GLN A 163 10.40 0.63 19.42
N ALA A 164 9.08 0.50 19.35
CA ALA A 164 8.38 -0.66 19.85
C ALA A 164 8.84 -1.97 19.18
N ARG A 165 9.13 -2.99 19.99
CA ARG A 165 9.57 -4.31 19.55
C ARG A 165 8.55 -5.39 19.91
N PRO A 166 8.43 -6.47 19.11
CA PRO A 166 7.56 -7.57 19.43
C PRO A 166 8.05 -8.29 20.70
N ARG A 167 7.19 -8.40 21.73
CA ARG A 167 7.43 -9.19 22.95
C ARG A 167 6.61 -10.49 22.94
N SER A 168 6.98 -11.45 23.77
CA SER A 168 6.14 -12.63 24.00
C SER A 168 4.80 -12.22 24.64
N GLY A 169 3.71 -12.89 24.29
CA GLY A 169 2.38 -12.60 24.86
C GLY A 169 1.66 -11.36 24.34
N ILE A 170 2.21 -10.65 23.34
CA ILE A 170 1.50 -9.50 22.73
C ILE A 170 0.21 -9.93 22.02
N SER A 171 -0.79 -9.05 22.05
CA SER A 171 -2.03 -9.26 21.29
C SER A 171 -1.77 -9.36 19.80
N TYR A 172 -2.64 -10.09 19.09
CA TYR A 172 -2.54 -10.20 17.64
C TYR A 172 -2.70 -8.84 16.94
N THR A 173 -3.60 -8.01 17.45
CA THR A 173 -3.81 -6.63 17.00
C THR A 173 -2.51 -5.82 17.09
N TRP A 174 -1.83 -5.85 18.24
CA TRP A 174 -0.57 -5.13 18.40
C TRP A 174 0.52 -5.65 17.47
N ARG A 175 0.65 -6.98 17.35
CA ARG A 175 1.59 -7.58 16.38
C ARG A 175 1.31 -7.13 14.94
N SER A 176 0.04 -6.94 14.60
CA SER A 176 -0.37 -6.44 13.29
C SER A 176 0.01 -4.97 13.11
N ILE A 177 -0.24 -4.13 14.11
CA ILE A 177 0.15 -2.71 14.10
C ILE A 177 1.69 -2.57 13.98
N LEU A 178 2.47 -3.41 14.65
CA LEU A 178 3.94 -3.40 14.55
C LEU A 178 4.42 -3.60 13.10
N LYS A 179 3.77 -4.45 12.31
CA LYS A 179 4.09 -4.56 10.87
C LYS A 179 3.83 -3.26 10.12
N GLY A 180 2.77 -2.54 10.49
CA GLY A 180 2.48 -1.20 9.99
C GLY A 180 3.54 -0.18 10.41
N VAL A 181 4.03 -0.24 11.65
CA VAL A 181 5.15 0.58 12.15
C VAL A 181 6.42 0.31 11.34
N ASP A 182 6.72 -0.95 11.06
CA ASP A 182 7.89 -1.32 10.25
C ASP A 182 7.78 -0.83 8.80
N LEU A 183 6.57 -0.76 8.25
CA LEU A 183 6.33 -0.12 6.96
C LEU A 183 6.51 1.40 7.04
N LEU A 184 6.02 2.06 8.10
CA LEU A 184 6.19 3.50 8.31
C LEU A 184 7.67 3.88 8.38
N LYS A 185 8.49 3.16 9.14
CA LYS A 185 9.94 3.40 9.25
C LYS A 185 10.66 3.50 7.90
N LYS A 186 10.14 2.82 6.87
CA LYS A 186 10.71 2.84 5.52
C LYS A 186 10.33 4.06 4.69
N GLY A 187 9.33 4.84 5.09
CA GLY A 187 8.81 5.97 4.31
C GLY A 187 8.69 7.29 5.07
N ILE A 188 8.87 7.29 6.39
CA ILE A 188 8.86 8.52 7.19
C ILE A 188 10.12 9.36 6.99
N ILE A 189 9.94 10.66 7.11
CA ILE A 189 11.01 11.66 7.22
C ILE A 189 10.65 12.65 8.33
N TRP A 190 11.62 13.03 9.14
CA TRP A 190 11.49 14.10 10.11
C TRP A 190 11.65 15.45 9.42
N ARG A 191 10.76 16.39 9.74
CA ARG A 191 10.88 17.79 9.36
C ARG A 191 11.43 18.56 10.56
N VAL A 192 12.48 19.32 10.31
CA VAL A 192 13.21 20.07 11.34
C VAL A 192 12.42 21.33 11.66
N GLY A 193 11.93 21.40 12.89
CA GLY A 193 11.42 22.62 13.53
C GLY A 193 12.49 23.13 14.49
N SER A 194 12.31 22.86 15.78
CA SER A 194 13.28 23.14 16.85
C SER A 194 14.49 22.19 16.88
N GLY A 195 14.46 21.04 16.20
CA GLY A 195 15.55 20.08 16.14
C GLY A 195 15.85 19.32 17.44
N SER A 196 15.07 19.55 18.50
CA SER A 196 15.30 18.99 19.84
C SER A 196 14.93 17.51 19.98
N ASN A 197 14.04 17.02 19.11
CA ASN A 197 13.53 15.64 19.13
C ASN A 197 14.18 14.74 18.07
N ILE A 198 15.01 15.32 17.19
CA ILE A 198 15.61 14.61 16.06
C ILE A 198 17.05 14.25 16.38
N ASN A 199 17.37 12.95 16.38
CA ASN A 199 18.75 12.50 16.46
C ASN A 199 19.38 12.45 15.07
N ILE A 200 20.52 13.12 14.91
CA ILE A 200 21.21 13.27 13.62
C ILE A 200 21.52 11.92 12.96
N TRP A 201 21.97 10.96 13.77
CA TRP A 201 22.58 9.71 13.28
C TRP A 201 21.57 8.57 13.11
N SER A 202 20.52 8.52 13.91
CA SER A 202 19.55 7.40 13.91
C SER A 202 18.27 7.69 13.15
N ASP A 203 17.84 8.95 13.13
CA ASP A 203 16.54 9.32 12.59
C ASP A 203 16.61 9.70 11.10
N PRO A 204 15.59 9.38 10.30
CA PRO A 204 15.56 9.76 8.90
C PRO A 204 15.07 11.21 8.75
N TRP A 205 15.96 12.19 8.64
CA TRP A 205 15.60 13.62 8.50
C TRP A 205 16.13 14.26 7.22
N ILE A 206 17.01 13.58 6.47
CA ILE A 206 17.58 14.10 5.23
C ILE A 206 16.71 13.69 4.03
N PRO A 207 16.35 14.62 3.14
CA PRO A 207 15.50 14.34 1.98
C PRO A 207 16.24 13.61 0.84
N ARG A 208 16.81 12.43 1.11
CA ARG A 208 17.45 11.52 0.13
C ARG A 208 16.57 10.30 -0.15
N GLY A 209 16.63 9.74 -1.37
CA GLY A 209 15.73 8.66 -1.81
C GLY A 209 15.97 7.27 -1.19
N SER A 210 17.16 6.96 -0.70
CA SER A 210 17.52 5.60 -0.23
C SER A 210 17.26 5.37 1.25
N THR A 211 18.02 6.04 2.12
CA THR A 211 18.00 5.81 3.58
C THR A 211 17.43 6.98 4.37
N ARG A 212 17.37 8.19 3.76
CA ARG A 212 16.99 9.46 4.41
C ARG A 212 17.83 9.81 5.65
N ARG A 213 18.97 9.15 5.79
CA ARG A 213 19.95 9.33 6.87
C ARG A 213 21.23 9.89 6.30
N VAL A 214 22.04 10.46 7.18
CA VAL A 214 23.43 10.85 6.86
C VAL A 214 24.22 9.66 6.35
N ILE A 215 25.04 9.88 5.34
CA ILE A 215 26.05 8.92 4.89
C ILE A 215 27.29 9.02 5.79
N THR A 216 27.57 10.23 6.26
CA THR A 216 28.68 10.52 7.17
C THR A 216 28.64 9.60 8.38
N GLN A 217 29.78 8.97 8.70
CA GLN A 217 29.92 8.17 9.91
C GLN A 217 30.10 9.08 11.12
N ARG A 218 29.46 8.75 12.24
CA ARG A 218 29.47 9.55 13.47
C ARG A 218 30.87 9.88 14.00
N GLY A 219 31.84 8.97 13.82
CA GLY A 219 33.19 9.14 14.38
C GLY A 219 33.15 9.39 15.90
N GLY A 220 34.00 10.31 16.38
CA GLY A 220 34.04 10.80 17.76
C GLY A 220 33.17 12.03 18.03
N ASN A 221 32.22 12.36 17.15
CA ASN A 221 31.45 13.60 17.26
C ASN A 221 30.50 13.56 18.46
N VAL A 222 30.58 14.62 19.28
CA VAL A 222 29.75 14.83 20.48
C VAL A 222 28.33 15.25 20.10
N VAL A 223 28.16 15.85 18.92
CA VAL A 223 26.89 16.34 18.41
C VAL A 223 25.90 15.19 18.19
N THR A 224 24.73 15.27 18.84
CA THR A 224 23.72 14.19 18.80
C THR A 224 22.39 14.62 18.22
N LYS A 225 21.97 15.84 18.51
CA LYS A 225 20.67 16.38 18.12
C LYS A 225 20.81 17.41 17.02
N VAL A 226 19.79 17.52 16.18
CA VAL A 226 19.78 18.52 15.10
C VAL A 226 19.84 19.94 15.65
N ASN A 227 19.24 20.20 16.82
CA ASN A 227 19.33 21.49 17.51
C ASN A 227 20.78 21.94 17.79
N ASP A 228 21.72 21.01 17.98
CA ASP A 228 23.13 21.34 18.25
C ASP A 228 23.84 21.91 16.99
N LEU A 229 23.22 21.80 15.81
CA LEU A 229 23.73 22.33 14.54
C LEU A 229 23.11 23.69 14.17
N ILE A 230 22.18 24.19 14.98
CA ILE A 230 21.47 25.45 14.76
C ILE A 230 22.11 26.50 15.66
N ASP A 231 22.52 27.63 15.06
CA ASP A 231 23.03 28.75 15.83
C ASP A 231 21.87 29.47 16.55
N PRO A 232 21.90 29.57 17.89
CA PRO A 232 20.82 30.16 18.68
C PRO A 232 20.62 31.66 18.44
N THR A 233 21.60 32.35 17.83
CA THR A 233 21.51 33.80 17.58
C THR A 233 20.91 34.13 16.21
N THR A 234 21.30 33.37 15.19
CA THR A 234 20.85 33.58 13.80
C THR A 234 19.63 32.74 13.42
N ASN A 235 19.27 31.73 14.23
CA ASN A 235 18.23 30.73 13.92
C ASN A 235 18.45 30.01 12.58
N ASN A 236 19.69 30.01 12.10
CA ASN A 236 20.11 29.34 10.88
C ASN A 236 21.10 28.22 11.22
N TRP A 237 21.42 27.39 10.21
CA TRP A 237 22.46 26.39 10.35
C TRP A 237 23.81 27.04 10.64
N ASP A 238 24.56 26.49 11.59
CA ASP A 238 25.97 26.81 11.76
C ASP A 238 26.74 26.18 10.58
N GLU A 239 27.03 26.99 9.56
CA GLU A 239 27.67 26.52 8.33
C GLU A 239 29.03 25.87 8.59
N ASP A 240 29.81 26.46 9.49
CA ASP A 240 31.16 25.98 9.80
C ASP A 240 31.08 24.64 10.52
N LEU A 241 30.20 24.52 11.52
CA LEU A 241 29.99 23.27 12.25
C LEU A 241 29.44 22.17 11.34
N VAL A 242 28.49 22.48 10.46
CA VAL A 242 27.92 21.51 9.51
C VAL A 242 28.98 21.03 8.51
N ARG A 243 29.80 21.93 7.96
CA ARG A 243 30.87 21.56 7.01
C ARG A 243 32.01 20.77 7.66
N GLN A 244 32.29 21.00 8.95
CA GLN A 244 33.28 20.25 9.71
C GLN A 244 32.76 18.86 10.12
N THR A 245 31.46 18.76 10.43
CA THR A 245 30.85 17.53 10.96
C THR A 245 30.47 16.53 9.86
N PHE A 246 30.04 17.02 8.70
CA PHE A 246 29.47 16.20 7.63
C PHE A 246 30.31 16.19 6.35
N LEU A 247 30.21 15.09 5.59
CA LEU A 247 30.73 15.04 4.23
C LEU A 247 30.10 16.16 3.38
N PRO A 248 30.82 16.71 2.38
CA PRO A 248 30.32 17.82 1.56
C PRO A 248 28.95 17.55 0.92
N GLU A 249 28.67 16.30 0.53
CA GLU A 249 27.37 15.91 -0.01
C GLU A 249 26.23 16.05 1.01
N ASP A 250 26.46 15.61 2.25
CA ASP A 250 25.47 15.70 3.33
C ASP A 250 25.31 17.15 3.76
N ALA A 251 26.43 17.87 3.97
CA ALA A 251 26.45 19.27 4.35
C ALA A 251 25.65 20.15 3.38
N ASN A 252 25.88 20.00 2.07
CA ASN A 252 25.16 20.79 1.05
C ASN A 252 23.65 20.59 1.10
N ILE A 253 23.17 19.39 1.42
CA ILE A 253 21.74 19.11 1.54
C ILE A 253 21.20 19.65 2.87
N ILE A 254 21.95 19.49 3.96
CA ILE A 254 21.55 19.97 5.29
C ILE A 254 21.35 21.49 5.25
N LEU A 255 22.28 22.23 4.67
CA LEU A 255 22.20 23.69 4.53
C LEU A 255 21.00 24.15 3.69
N GLN A 256 20.45 23.30 2.81
CA GLN A 256 19.26 23.59 2.01
C GLN A 256 17.95 23.29 2.74
N ILE A 257 17.98 22.64 3.91
CA ILE A 257 16.77 22.33 4.67
C ILE A 257 16.29 23.61 5.38
N PRO A 258 15.06 24.08 5.12
CA PRO A 258 14.52 25.23 5.82
C PRO A 258 14.26 24.89 7.30
N ILE A 259 14.73 25.75 8.20
CA ILE A 259 14.52 25.63 9.65
C ILE A 259 13.28 26.46 10.02
N HIS A 260 12.41 25.89 10.84
CA HIS A 260 11.23 26.57 11.38
C HIS A 260 11.29 26.54 12.91
N THR A 261 12.10 27.41 13.51
CA THR A 261 12.37 27.40 14.96
C THR A 261 11.12 27.60 15.83
N HIS A 262 10.07 28.20 15.28
CA HIS A 262 8.80 28.44 15.98
C HIS A 262 7.86 27.22 15.98
N GLU A 263 8.19 26.15 15.27
CA GLU A 263 7.37 24.93 15.19
C GLU A 263 8.08 23.74 15.84
N ASP A 264 7.30 22.80 16.37
CA ASP A 264 7.81 21.54 16.88
C ASP A 264 8.23 20.61 15.74
N ASP A 265 9.25 19.78 16.01
CA ASP A 265 9.64 18.71 15.10
C ASP A 265 8.48 17.76 14.82
N PHE A 266 8.16 17.54 13.55
CA PHE A 266 7.09 16.64 13.16
C PHE A 266 7.52 15.62 12.11
N ILE A 267 6.84 14.48 12.11
CA ILE A 267 7.07 13.42 11.14
C ILE A 267 6.18 13.66 9.92
N ALA A 268 6.76 13.59 8.73
CA ALA A 268 6.09 13.64 7.45
C ALA A 268 6.31 12.34 6.66
N TRP A 269 5.46 12.10 5.65
CA TRP A 269 5.71 11.05 4.67
C TRP A 269 6.62 11.58 3.57
N HIS A 270 7.73 10.90 3.30
CA HIS A 270 8.60 11.26 2.19
C HIS A 270 8.02 10.71 0.88
N TYR A 271 7.56 11.61 0.02
CA TYR A 271 7.11 11.26 -1.31
C TYR A 271 8.32 10.92 -2.19
N ASP A 272 8.49 9.64 -2.53
CA ASP A 272 9.42 9.23 -3.59
C ASP A 272 8.72 9.46 -4.95
N LYS A 273 9.27 10.37 -5.77
CA LYS A 273 8.87 10.51 -7.18
C LYS A 273 9.42 9.30 -7.95
N LYS A 274 8.70 8.17 -7.90
CA LYS A 274 8.86 7.04 -8.83
C LYS A 274 7.45 6.62 -9.25
N ASP A 275 7.05 6.59 -10.53
CA ASP A 275 7.79 6.43 -11.78
C ASP A 275 7.38 7.51 -12.79
N GLU A 276 8.33 8.08 -13.52
CA GLU A 276 8.02 8.70 -14.80
C GLU A 276 7.49 7.61 -15.75
N ASP A 277 6.28 7.85 -16.24
CA ASP A 277 5.44 6.91 -16.98
C ASP A 277 6.10 6.44 -18.29
N THR A 278 6.88 5.36 -18.25
CA THR A 278 7.40 4.68 -19.46
C THR A 278 6.34 3.83 -20.18
N CYS A 279 5.06 4.17 -20.05
CA CYS A 279 4.01 3.64 -20.91
C CYS A 279 3.76 4.64 -22.04
N GLY A 280 4.22 4.36 -23.26
CA GLY A 280 3.97 5.19 -24.46
C GLY A 280 2.50 5.36 -24.87
N PHE A 281 1.55 5.15 -23.96
CA PHE A 281 0.13 5.38 -24.13
C PHE A 281 -0.40 6.25 -22.99
N ASN A 282 -1.04 7.38 -23.34
CA ASN A 282 -1.64 8.31 -22.38
C ASN A 282 -2.94 7.73 -21.82
N TRP A 283 -2.83 6.91 -20.77
CA TRP A 283 -3.98 6.33 -20.08
C TRP A 283 -4.90 7.37 -19.42
N PRO A 284 -4.39 8.45 -18.79
CA PRO A 284 -5.26 9.51 -18.27
C PRO A 284 -6.26 10.03 -19.32
N LYS A 285 -5.78 10.27 -20.55
CA LYS A 285 -6.64 10.72 -21.67
C LYS A 285 -7.71 9.71 -22.04
N LEU A 286 -7.42 8.41 -22.02
CA LEU A 286 -8.42 7.36 -22.31
C LEU A 286 -9.58 7.41 -21.30
N TRP A 287 -9.27 7.53 -20.01
CA TRP A 287 -10.28 7.47 -18.95
C TRP A 287 -11.05 8.78 -18.75
N SER A 288 -10.55 9.89 -19.30
CA SER A 288 -11.25 11.19 -19.29
C SER A 288 -12.25 11.36 -20.43
N LEU A 289 -12.34 10.42 -21.38
CA LEU A 289 -13.29 10.50 -22.48
C LEU A 289 -14.74 10.39 -21.97
N PRO A 290 -15.69 11.19 -22.51
CA PRO A 290 -17.11 11.15 -22.14
C PRO A 290 -17.82 9.94 -22.78
N LEU A 291 -17.26 8.74 -22.60
CA LEU A 291 -17.76 7.50 -23.16
C LEU A 291 -18.34 6.59 -22.05
N PRO A 292 -19.36 5.77 -22.37
CA PRO A 292 -19.85 4.79 -21.42
C PRO A 292 -18.74 3.85 -20.94
N ASN A 293 -18.75 3.46 -19.66
CA ASN A 293 -17.73 2.59 -19.06
C ASN A 293 -17.50 1.28 -19.84
N LYS A 294 -18.55 0.71 -20.45
CA LYS A 294 -18.43 -0.49 -21.29
C LYS A 294 -17.49 -0.28 -22.49
N VAL A 295 -17.53 0.91 -23.10
CA VAL A 295 -16.68 1.31 -24.23
C VAL A 295 -15.25 1.57 -23.75
N LEU A 296 -15.08 2.31 -22.64
CA LEU A 296 -13.77 2.54 -22.04
C LEU A 296 -13.04 1.23 -21.69
N HIS A 297 -13.77 0.26 -21.14
CA HIS A 297 -13.24 -1.07 -20.88
C HIS A 297 -12.86 -1.82 -22.15
N PHE A 298 -13.64 -1.69 -23.23
CA PHE A 298 -13.30 -2.30 -24.50
C PHE A 298 -12.00 -1.71 -25.08
N LEU A 299 -11.89 -0.37 -25.08
CA LEU A 299 -10.69 0.34 -25.51
C LEU A 299 -9.47 -0.02 -24.65
N TRP A 300 -9.64 -0.09 -23.32
CA TRP A 300 -8.59 -0.57 -22.42
C TRP A 300 -8.15 -2.00 -22.76
N ARG A 301 -9.10 -2.90 -23.08
CA ARG A 301 -8.74 -4.27 -23.49
C ARG A 301 -8.00 -4.31 -24.82
N MET A 302 -8.35 -3.42 -25.74
CA MET A 302 -7.67 -3.27 -27.02
C MET A 302 -6.23 -2.80 -26.80
N SER A 303 -6.02 -1.72 -26.05
CA SER A 303 -4.69 -1.14 -25.80
C SER A 303 -3.81 -2.02 -24.89
N THR A 304 -4.40 -2.76 -23.95
CA THR A 304 -3.67 -3.72 -23.10
C THR A 304 -3.46 -5.08 -23.75
N ASN A 305 -3.95 -5.29 -24.98
CA ASN A 305 -3.81 -6.54 -25.70
C ASN A 305 -4.53 -7.74 -25.04
N THR A 306 -5.69 -7.52 -24.43
CA THR A 306 -6.46 -8.53 -23.66
C THR A 306 -7.78 -8.96 -24.31
N LEU A 307 -8.00 -8.60 -25.58
CA LEU A 307 -9.15 -9.08 -26.36
C LEU A 307 -8.93 -10.52 -26.86
N PRO A 308 -9.96 -11.38 -26.81
CA PRO A 308 -9.89 -12.77 -27.23
C PRO A 308 -9.97 -12.86 -28.76
N LEU A 309 -8.90 -12.48 -29.44
CA LEU A 309 -8.77 -12.60 -30.89
C LEU A 309 -8.20 -13.99 -31.23
N ARG A 310 -8.71 -14.62 -32.30
CA ARG A 310 -8.29 -15.97 -32.76
C ARG A 310 -6.77 -16.09 -32.91
N MET A 311 -6.11 -15.04 -33.38
CA MET A 311 -4.66 -15.00 -33.54
C MET A 311 -3.88 -14.99 -32.21
N LYS A 312 -4.48 -14.51 -31.11
CA LYS A 312 -3.85 -14.56 -29.78
C LYS A 312 -4.02 -15.90 -29.08
N LEU A 313 -5.12 -16.59 -29.36
CA LEU A 313 -5.24 -18.01 -29.02
C LEU A 313 -4.13 -18.79 -29.73
N GLN A 314 -3.88 -18.51 -31.01
CA GLN A 314 -2.75 -19.11 -31.73
C GLN A 314 -1.39 -18.69 -31.17
N GLN A 315 -1.13 -17.44 -30.79
CA GLN A 315 0.16 -17.04 -30.19
C GLN A 315 0.47 -17.70 -28.84
N ARG A 316 -0.55 -18.05 -28.05
CA ARG A 316 -0.37 -18.77 -26.78
C ARG A 316 -0.22 -20.28 -26.96
N VAL A 317 -0.76 -20.85 -28.05
CA VAL A 317 -0.74 -22.29 -28.34
C VAL A 317 0.40 -22.67 -29.30
N CYS A 318 0.81 -21.75 -30.19
CA CYS A 318 1.83 -21.94 -31.22
C CYS A 318 2.74 -20.69 -31.30
N LYS A 319 4.06 -20.88 -31.36
CA LYS A 319 5.01 -19.79 -31.65
C LYS A 319 4.78 -19.32 -33.10
N LEU A 320 4.10 -18.19 -33.29
CA LEU A 320 3.85 -17.59 -34.60
C LEU A 320 5.05 -16.78 -35.11
N THR A 321 5.24 -16.79 -36.43
CA THR A 321 6.32 -16.17 -37.19
C THR A 321 6.32 -14.63 -37.16
N PRO A 322 7.50 -13.98 -37.33
CA PRO A 322 7.73 -12.55 -37.09
C PRO A 322 6.88 -11.58 -37.94
N VAL A 323 6.41 -12.01 -39.12
CA VAL A 323 5.59 -11.19 -40.02
C VAL A 323 4.22 -10.83 -39.41
N VAL A 324 3.68 -11.66 -38.53
CA VAL A 324 2.39 -11.38 -37.87
C VAL A 324 2.58 -10.37 -36.72
N GLN A 325 3.78 -10.26 -36.13
CA GLN A 325 4.05 -9.28 -35.06
C GLN A 325 4.10 -7.83 -35.59
N SER A 326 4.58 -7.61 -36.81
CA SER A 326 4.69 -6.28 -37.42
C SER A 326 3.33 -5.65 -37.75
N VAL A 327 2.38 -6.44 -38.27
CA VAL A 327 1.01 -5.97 -38.58
C VAL A 327 0.27 -5.50 -37.32
N PHE A 328 0.53 -6.12 -36.17
CA PHE A 328 -0.02 -5.71 -34.87
C PHE A 328 0.67 -4.47 -34.29
N GLY A 329 1.97 -4.28 -34.53
CA GLY A 329 2.65 -3.01 -34.25
C GLY A 329 2.00 -1.86 -35.01
N TRP A 330 1.61 -2.12 -36.26
CA TRP A 330 0.92 -1.17 -37.13
C TRP A 330 -0.50 -0.84 -36.68
N MET A 331 -1.36 -1.83 -36.39
CA MET A 331 -2.71 -1.55 -35.85
C MET A 331 -2.68 -0.85 -34.48
N ARG A 332 -1.68 -1.17 -33.65
CA ARG A 332 -1.45 -0.49 -32.37
C ARG A 332 -1.00 0.96 -32.61
N MET A 333 -0.09 1.22 -33.54
CA MET A 333 0.26 2.59 -33.95
C MET A 333 -0.96 3.32 -34.49
N VAL A 334 -1.74 2.73 -35.40
CA VAL A 334 -2.91 3.39 -36.00
C VAL A 334 -3.95 3.77 -34.94
N ALA A 335 -4.25 2.89 -33.98
CA ALA A 335 -5.19 3.20 -32.90
C ALA A 335 -4.64 4.26 -31.91
N ILE A 336 -3.33 4.23 -31.61
CA ILE A 336 -2.66 5.21 -30.74
C ILE A 336 -2.58 6.58 -31.43
N VAL A 337 -2.19 6.61 -32.70
CA VAL A 337 -2.12 7.82 -33.54
C VAL A 337 -3.52 8.41 -33.73
N SER A 338 -4.55 7.61 -33.97
CA SER A 338 -5.93 8.10 -34.10
C SER A 338 -6.49 8.75 -32.81
N LEU A 339 -6.02 8.32 -31.63
CA LEU A 339 -6.37 8.93 -30.33
C LEU A 339 -5.44 10.10 -29.94
N SER A 340 -4.25 10.18 -30.57
CA SER A 340 -3.29 11.26 -30.37
C SER A 340 -3.55 12.47 -31.28
N VAL A 341 -4.03 12.25 -32.51
CA VAL A 341 -4.14 13.27 -33.58
C VAL A 341 -5.46 14.03 -33.60
N ARG A 342 -6.47 13.65 -32.79
CA ARG A 342 -7.64 14.52 -32.51
C ARG A 342 -7.36 15.42 -31.32
N GLY A 343 -6.38 16.31 -31.48
CA GLY A 343 -6.10 17.45 -30.60
C GLY A 343 -6.36 18.73 -31.38
#